data_AF-A0A090VRE4-F1
#
_entry.id   AF-A0A090VRE4-F1
#
_cell.length_a   1.000
_cell.length_b   1.000
_cell.length_c   1.000
_cell.angle_alpha   90.00
_cell.angle_beta   90.00
_cell.angle_gamma   90.00
#
_symmetry.space_group_name_H-M   'P 1'
#
loop_
_entity.id
_entity.type
_entity.pdbx_description
1 polymer ?
#
loop_
_entity_poly.entity_id
_entity_poly.type
_entity_poly.pdbx_seq_one_letter_code
_entity_poly.pdbx_strand_id
1 'polypeptide(L)'
;MAFFNNHNKQEMPEKTKSNLALEYSSIGVWEYEAKENRVYFSEGSKQIIGVTNNNFGKNPNDWNNRVHPDDKDKYFQDFLDHVDGLAPMYDNIHRVKCKDGTYKWIRDRGKVVEWFPNGKYKRIIGTHTDVTALKKAESITKNALDIASEQNNRLKNFAHIVTHNLKQHTGNLESLLEFYAETNDDKEKEEIFNHLLSLSNSLSKTIKDLNNIVSVQANKNRKTEKIYLAEGVDNTIKMLDVVIKKSKATINNNIDKKLFISFQQLVF
;
A
#
# COMPACT_ATOMS: atom_id res chain seq x y z
N MET A 1 53.76 36.49 32.82
CA MET A 1 54.17 35.07 32.86
C MET A 1 52.91 34.22 32.97
N ALA A 2 52.41 33.74 31.82
CA ALA A 2 51.20 32.94 31.76
C ALA A 2 51.54 31.46 31.98
N PHE A 3 50.90 30.84 32.97
CA PHE A 3 50.86 29.40 33.16
C PHE A 3 49.99 28.79 32.04
N PHE A 4 50.58 28.02 31.13
CA PHE A 4 49.82 27.13 30.26
C PHE A 4 49.95 25.69 30.77
N ASN A 5 48.83 25.20 31.29
CA ASN A 5 48.61 23.81 31.68
C ASN A 5 48.82 22.87 30.49
N ASN A 6 49.71 21.91 30.66
CA ASN A 6 49.76 20.67 29.89
C ASN A 6 48.48 19.86 30.15
N HIS A 7 47.46 20.01 29.30
CA HIS A 7 46.41 18.99 29.21
C HIS A 7 46.87 17.89 28.27
N ASN A 8 47.37 16.81 28.86
CA ASN A 8 47.48 15.50 28.23
C ASN A 8 46.10 15.14 27.64
N LYS A 9 45.97 15.19 26.32
CA LYS A 9 44.87 14.52 25.61
C LYS A 9 45.12 13.02 25.75
N GLN A 10 44.50 12.38 26.75
CA GLN A 10 44.40 10.92 26.77
C GLN A 10 43.56 10.49 25.56
N GLU A 11 44.21 9.93 24.55
CA GLU A 11 43.50 9.29 23.45
C GLU A 11 42.70 8.09 23.98
N MET A 12 41.40 8.08 23.71
CA MET A 12 40.56 6.96 24.09
C MET A 12 41.01 5.70 23.35
N PRO A 13 41.15 4.55 24.04
CA PRO A 13 41.52 3.28 23.42
C PRO A 13 40.57 2.92 22.26
N GLU A 14 41.09 2.35 21.19
CA GLU A 14 40.33 1.99 19.98
C GLU A 14 39.13 1.09 20.31
N LYS A 15 39.33 0.12 21.23
CA LYS A 15 38.27 -0.75 21.75
C LYS A 15 37.13 0.03 22.43
N THR A 16 37.44 1.13 23.12
CA THR A 16 36.45 2.00 23.76
C THR A 16 35.70 2.84 22.73
N LYS A 17 36.38 3.35 21.69
CA LYS A 17 35.74 4.06 20.58
C LYS A 17 34.77 3.15 19.81
N SER A 18 35.18 1.91 19.52
CA SER A 18 34.33 0.92 18.84
C SER A 18 33.11 0.53 19.67
N ASN A 19 33.27 0.30 20.98
CA ASN A 19 32.15 -0.02 21.86
C ASN A 19 31.14 1.13 21.96
N LEU A 20 31.60 2.37 22.09
CA LEU A 20 30.73 3.55 22.13
C LEU A 20 30.00 3.74 20.79
N ALA A 21 30.68 3.57 19.65
CA ALA A 21 30.03 3.66 18.34
C ALA A 21 28.91 2.62 18.17
N LEU A 22 29.10 1.40 18.69
CA LEU A 22 28.09 0.35 18.70
C LEU A 22 26.92 0.69 19.63
N GLU A 23 27.21 1.24 20.81
CA GLU A 23 26.20 1.67 21.78
C GLU A 23 25.32 2.81 21.24
N TYR A 24 25.93 3.84 20.63
CA TYR A 24 25.20 4.97 20.04
C TYR A 24 24.45 4.62 18.75
N SER A 25 24.91 3.61 17.99
CA SER A 25 24.27 3.23 16.72
C SER A 25 23.07 2.30 16.88
N SER A 26 22.72 1.88 18.10
CA SER A 26 21.68 0.88 18.36
C SER A 26 21.89 -0.41 17.54
N ILE A 27 23.15 -0.72 17.22
CA ILE A 27 23.54 -1.91 16.46
C ILE A 27 23.75 -3.06 17.43
N GLY A 28 23.07 -4.17 17.16
CA GLY A 28 23.37 -5.44 17.81
C GLY A 28 24.57 -6.11 17.16
N VAL A 29 25.33 -6.87 17.94
CA VAL A 29 26.45 -7.68 17.47
C VAL A 29 26.20 -9.11 17.90
N TRP A 30 26.53 -10.05 17.03
CA TRP A 30 26.50 -11.46 17.35
C TRP A 30 27.78 -12.16 16.94
N GLU A 31 28.11 -13.22 17.68
CA GLU A 31 29.26 -14.06 17.40
C GLU A 31 28.84 -15.51 17.54
N TYR A 32 29.04 -16.30 16.49
CA TYR A 32 28.77 -17.73 16.46
C TYR A 32 30.08 -18.52 16.46
N GLU A 33 30.16 -19.51 17.35
CA GLU A 33 31.28 -20.44 17.50
C GLU A 33 30.77 -21.86 17.20
N ALA A 34 31.37 -22.47 16.17
CA ALA A 34 30.86 -23.71 15.59
C ALA A 34 31.21 -24.97 16.40
N LYS A 35 32.31 -24.99 17.17
CA LYS A 35 32.77 -26.20 17.88
C LYS A 35 31.83 -26.59 19.00
N GLU A 36 31.36 -25.61 19.76
CA GLU A 36 30.51 -25.79 20.93
C GLU A 36 29.06 -25.34 20.66
N ASN A 37 28.77 -24.97 19.41
CA ASN A 37 27.47 -24.49 18.94
C ASN A 37 26.92 -23.36 19.81
N ARG A 38 27.77 -22.38 20.13
CA ARG A 38 27.42 -21.25 20.98
C ARG A 38 27.27 -19.99 20.16
N VAL A 39 26.30 -19.18 20.57
CA VAL A 39 26.14 -17.83 20.06
C VAL A 39 26.26 -16.86 21.22
N TYR A 40 26.88 -15.72 20.99
CA TYR A 40 26.81 -14.55 21.84
C TYR A 40 25.97 -13.49 21.13
N PHE A 41 25.04 -12.87 21.86
CA PHE A 41 24.29 -11.69 21.40
C PHE A 41 24.61 -10.51 22.32
N SER A 42 25.03 -9.39 21.74
CA SER A 42 25.31 -8.17 22.48
C SER A 42 24.05 -7.58 23.10
N GLU A 43 24.23 -6.64 24.02
CA GLU A 43 23.11 -5.92 24.64
C GLU A 43 22.27 -5.17 23.60
N GLY A 44 22.91 -4.61 22.56
CA GLY A 44 22.21 -4.00 21.43
C GLY A 44 21.26 -4.98 20.71
N SER A 45 21.69 -6.22 20.47
CA SER A 45 20.82 -7.24 19.87
C SER A 45 19.62 -7.58 20.75
N LYS A 46 19.83 -7.65 22.06
CA LYS A 46 18.78 -7.94 23.05
C LYS A 46 17.77 -6.79 23.16
N GLN A 47 18.26 -5.55 23.18
CA GLN A 47 17.45 -4.33 23.22
C GLN A 47 16.57 -4.19 21.98
N ILE A 48 17.10 -4.48 20.77
CA ILE A 48 16.34 -4.43 19.52
C ILE A 48 15.02 -5.22 19.62
N ILE A 49 15.06 -6.42 20.23
CA ILE A 49 13.90 -7.31 20.37
C ILE A 49 13.20 -7.25 21.75
N GLY A 50 13.65 -6.35 22.63
CA GLY A 50 13.08 -6.13 23.97
C GLY A 50 13.32 -7.29 24.95
N VAL A 51 14.38 -8.07 24.77
CA VAL A 51 14.75 -9.17 25.68
C VAL A 51 15.75 -8.66 26.71
N THR A 52 15.54 -8.98 27.98
CA THR A 52 16.44 -8.63 29.11
C THR A 52 16.96 -9.86 29.85
N ASN A 53 16.72 -11.05 29.31
CA ASN A 53 17.01 -12.31 29.98
C ASN A 53 18.50 -12.68 29.85
N ASN A 54 19.16 -12.95 30.98
CA ASN A 54 20.56 -13.42 31.04
C ASN A 54 20.77 -14.81 30.41
N ASN A 55 19.71 -15.58 30.20
CA ASN A 55 19.78 -16.87 29.51
C ASN A 55 19.71 -16.75 27.98
N PHE A 56 19.37 -15.58 27.43
CA PHE A 56 19.34 -15.32 25.99
C PHE A 56 20.75 -15.06 25.44
N GLY A 57 21.09 -15.70 24.33
CA GLY A 57 22.41 -15.59 23.70
C GLY A 57 23.38 -16.61 24.27
N LYS A 58 22.90 -17.85 24.40
CA LYS A 58 23.73 -19.04 24.63
C LYS A 58 23.46 -20.12 23.58
N ASN A 59 22.28 -20.10 22.94
CA ASN A 59 21.87 -21.04 21.91
C ASN A 59 21.46 -20.27 20.64
N PRO A 60 21.95 -20.64 19.44
CA PRO A 60 21.50 -20.04 18.18
C PRO A 60 19.97 -20.01 18.02
N ASN A 61 19.29 -21.02 18.56
CA ASN A 61 17.84 -21.12 18.53
C ASN A 61 17.11 -20.03 19.32
N ASP A 62 17.80 -19.30 20.21
CA ASP A 62 17.26 -18.13 20.88
C ASP A 62 16.80 -17.07 19.87
N TRP A 63 17.53 -16.92 18.75
CA TRP A 63 17.19 -16.04 17.64
C TRP A 63 16.40 -16.77 16.55
N ASN A 64 16.86 -17.95 16.12
CA ASN A 64 16.26 -18.67 14.98
C ASN A 64 14.76 -18.98 15.19
N ASN A 65 14.35 -19.23 16.44
CA ASN A 65 12.94 -19.50 16.75
C ASN A 65 12.04 -18.26 16.70
N ARG A 66 12.63 -17.06 16.66
CA ARG A 66 11.91 -15.79 16.57
C ARG A 66 11.74 -15.29 15.14
N VAL A 67 12.47 -15.87 14.19
CA VAL A 67 12.33 -15.55 12.76
C VAL A 67 10.92 -15.93 12.32
N HIS A 68 10.25 -15.00 11.64
CA HIS A 68 8.91 -15.21 11.11
C HIS A 68 8.88 -16.44 10.19
N PRO A 69 7.86 -17.31 10.27
CA PRO A 69 7.78 -18.54 9.48
C PRO A 69 8.07 -18.34 7.99
N ASP A 70 7.42 -17.37 7.33
CA ASP A 70 7.63 -17.12 5.89
C ASP A 70 9.06 -16.67 5.52
N ASP A 71 9.85 -16.19 6.48
CA ASP A 71 11.20 -15.67 6.23
C ASP A 71 12.28 -16.73 6.51
N LYS A 72 11.93 -17.86 7.15
CA LYS A 72 12.88 -18.87 7.64
C LYS A 72 13.68 -19.53 6.53
N ASP A 73 13.02 -19.96 5.46
CA ASP A 73 13.69 -20.70 4.38
C ASP A 73 14.80 -19.86 3.76
N LYS A 74 14.49 -18.60 3.44
CA LYS A 74 15.46 -17.65 2.88
C LYS A 74 16.54 -17.27 3.91
N TYR A 75 16.17 -17.07 5.17
CA TYR A 75 17.11 -16.79 6.25
C TYR A 75 18.19 -17.87 6.37
N PHE A 76 17.79 -19.16 6.40
CA PHE A 76 18.74 -20.27 6.47
C PHE A 76 19.52 -20.45 5.17
N GLN A 77 18.88 -20.28 4.00
CA GLN A 77 19.56 -20.40 2.72
C GLN A 77 20.65 -19.35 2.55
N ASP A 78 20.36 -18.08 2.84
CA ASP A 78 21.34 -16.99 2.70
C ASP A 78 22.54 -17.20 3.68
N PHE A 79 22.31 -17.83 4.83
CA PHE A 79 23.38 -18.23 5.75
C PHE A 79 24.23 -19.37 5.17
N LEU A 80 23.59 -20.41 4.63
CA LEU A 80 24.26 -21.56 3.99
C LEU A 80 25.09 -21.09 2.78
N ASP A 81 24.51 -20.27 1.91
CA ASP A 81 25.19 -19.71 0.75
C ASP A 81 26.48 -18.97 1.15
N HIS A 82 26.47 -18.26 2.27
CA HIS A 82 27.69 -17.60 2.76
C HIS A 82 28.75 -18.60 3.23
N VAL A 83 28.38 -19.57 4.08
CA VAL A 83 29.35 -20.51 4.65
C VAL A 83 29.88 -21.51 3.63
N ASP A 84 29.12 -21.78 2.57
CA ASP A 84 29.52 -22.60 1.42
C ASP A 84 30.29 -21.80 0.35
N GLY A 85 30.48 -20.49 0.56
CA GLY A 85 31.27 -19.63 -0.32
C GLY A 85 30.55 -19.16 -1.59
N LEU A 86 29.24 -19.41 -1.71
CA LEU A 86 28.39 -18.90 -2.79
C LEU A 86 28.10 -17.40 -2.63
N ALA A 87 28.17 -16.87 -1.40
CA ALA A 87 28.05 -15.44 -1.10
C ALA A 87 29.27 -14.91 -0.30
N PRO A 88 29.79 -13.72 -0.63
CA PRO A 88 30.98 -13.16 0.03
C PRO A 88 30.73 -12.75 1.50
N MET A 89 29.48 -12.53 1.87
CA MET A 89 29.00 -12.30 3.23
C MET A 89 27.56 -12.79 3.34
N TYR A 90 27.15 -13.10 4.57
CA TYR A 90 25.74 -13.28 4.89
C TYR A 90 25.09 -11.88 5.01
N ASP A 91 24.01 -11.62 4.28
CA ASP A 91 23.23 -10.38 4.36
C ASP A 91 21.76 -10.71 4.08
N ASN A 92 20.94 -10.64 5.12
CA ASN A 92 19.52 -10.99 5.05
C ASN A 92 18.67 -9.96 5.80
N ILE A 93 17.49 -9.67 5.28
CA ILE A 93 16.48 -8.85 5.95
C ILE A 93 15.26 -9.71 6.24
N HIS A 94 14.96 -9.93 7.52
CA HIS A 94 13.86 -10.79 7.96
C HIS A 94 13.12 -10.20 9.15
N ARG A 95 11.91 -10.71 9.41
CA ARG A 95 11.09 -10.33 10.56
C ARG A 95 11.48 -11.17 11.78
N VAL A 96 11.72 -10.51 12.91
CA VAL A 96 12.03 -11.13 14.20
C VAL A 96 10.98 -10.76 15.23
N LYS A 97 10.46 -11.77 15.93
CA LYS A 97 9.44 -11.61 16.97
C LYS A 97 10.04 -11.05 18.25
N CYS A 98 9.55 -9.87 18.64
CA CYS A 98 9.89 -9.17 19.87
C CYS A 98 9.21 -9.81 21.09
N LYS A 99 9.69 -9.47 22.29
CA LYS A 99 9.11 -9.95 23.56
C LYS A 99 7.64 -9.59 23.74
N ASP A 100 7.21 -8.45 23.20
CA ASP A 100 5.83 -7.97 23.22
C ASP A 100 4.91 -8.65 22.19
N GLY A 101 5.46 -9.56 21.36
CA GLY A 101 4.73 -10.27 20.31
C GLY A 101 4.69 -9.56 18.97
N THR A 102 5.17 -8.31 18.86
CA THR A 102 5.30 -7.60 17.59
C THR A 102 6.46 -8.14 16.76
N TYR A 103 6.50 -7.79 15.48
CA TYR A 103 7.63 -8.10 14.60
C TYR A 103 8.39 -6.83 14.23
N LYS A 104 9.72 -6.95 14.23
CA LYS A 104 10.63 -5.95 13.67
C LYS A 104 11.35 -6.52 12.47
N TRP A 105 11.62 -5.66 11.50
CA TRP A 105 12.49 -5.99 10.38
C TRP A 105 13.93 -5.79 10.79
N ILE A 106 14.70 -6.87 10.81
CA ILE A 106 16.12 -6.85 11.17
C ILE A 106 16.92 -7.11 9.90
N ARG A 107 17.91 -6.26 9.65
CA ARG A 107 19.01 -6.57 8.75
C ARG A 107 20.09 -7.27 9.54
N ASP A 108 20.41 -8.47 9.11
CA ASP A 108 21.40 -9.35 9.71
C ASP A 108 22.54 -9.55 8.71
N ARG A 109 23.74 -9.15 9.11
CA ARG A 109 24.95 -9.26 8.28
C ARG A 109 26.05 -9.96 9.02
N GLY A 110 26.66 -10.98 8.42
CA GLY A 110 27.71 -11.76 9.06
C GLY A 110 28.85 -12.11 8.12
N LYS A 111 30.04 -12.32 8.68
CA LYS A 111 31.20 -12.82 7.94
C LYS A 111 31.95 -13.87 8.75
N VAL A 112 32.39 -14.95 8.09
CA VAL A 112 33.35 -15.88 8.68
C VAL A 112 34.66 -15.15 8.96
N VAL A 113 35.10 -15.17 10.22
CA VAL A 113 36.35 -14.53 10.67
C VAL A 113 37.44 -15.55 11.00
N GLU A 114 37.08 -16.80 11.23
CA GLU A 114 38.02 -17.90 11.46
C GLU A 114 37.54 -19.18 10.76
N TRP A 115 38.49 -19.94 10.23
CA TRP A 115 38.27 -21.21 9.55
C TRP A 115 39.02 -22.34 10.26
N PHE A 116 38.45 -23.53 10.22
CA PHE A 116 39.18 -24.75 10.58
C PHE A 116 40.12 -25.17 9.44
N PRO A 117 41.19 -25.95 9.74
CA PRO A 117 42.09 -26.47 8.72
C PRO A 117 41.40 -27.33 7.64
N ASN A 118 40.22 -27.88 7.93
CA ASN A 118 39.42 -28.68 6.99
C ASN A 118 38.53 -27.84 6.05
N GLY A 119 38.67 -26.51 6.08
CA GLY A 119 37.88 -25.59 5.25
C GLY A 119 36.47 -25.27 5.78
N LYS A 120 36.03 -25.86 6.90
CA LYS A 120 34.77 -25.47 7.54
C LYS A 120 34.93 -24.19 8.35
N TYR A 121 33.89 -23.36 8.39
CA TYR A 121 33.89 -22.16 9.23
C TYR A 121 34.00 -22.54 10.72
N LYS A 122 34.81 -21.77 11.45
CA LYS A 122 34.99 -21.93 12.90
C LYS A 122 34.24 -20.85 13.67
N ARG A 123 34.31 -19.61 13.18
CA ARG A 123 33.75 -18.45 13.89
C ARG A 123 33.17 -17.44 12.90
N ILE A 124 31.97 -16.97 13.19
CA ILE A 124 31.27 -15.96 12.40
C ILE A 124 30.93 -14.80 13.32
N ILE A 125 31.17 -13.57 12.85
CA ILE A 125 30.77 -12.35 13.56
C ILE A 125 29.86 -11.56 12.65
N GLY A 126 28.80 -11.00 13.23
CA GLY A 126 27.84 -10.22 12.49
C GLY A 126 27.14 -9.15 13.31
N THR A 127 26.25 -8.41 12.64
CA THR A 127 25.50 -7.32 13.21
C THR A 127 24.00 -7.46 12.93
N HIS A 128 23.21 -7.00 13.89
CA HIS A 128 21.78 -6.82 13.78
C HIS A 128 21.47 -5.33 13.74
N THR A 129 20.69 -4.90 12.76
CA THR A 129 20.21 -3.51 12.67
C THR A 129 18.70 -3.50 12.48
N ASP A 130 17.99 -2.73 13.30
CA ASP A 130 16.54 -2.52 13.13
C ASP A 130 16.29 -1.63 11.91
N VAL A 131 15.72 -2.22 10.86
CA VAL A 131 15.35 -1.55 9.61
C VAL A 131 13.83 -1.41 9.48
N THR A 132 13.09 -1.52 10.59
CA THR A 132 11.63 -1.44 10.60
C THR A 132 11.12 -0.11 10.07
N ALA A 133 11.76 1.01 10.44
CA ALA A 133 11.38 2.34 9.96
C ALA A 133 11.57 2.46 8.44
N LEU A 134 12.69 1.93 7.92
CA LEU A 134 12.97 1.90 6.48
C LEU A 134 11.94 1.07 5.73
N LYS A 135 11.63 -0.14 6.21
CA LYS A 135 10.62 -1.02 5.59
C LYS A 135 9.21 -0.43 5.62
N LYS A 136 8.85 0.27 6.70
CA LYS A 136 7.58 1.02 6.77
C LYS A 136 7.54 2.15 5.75
N ALA A 137 8.62 2.92 5.61
CA ALA A 137 8.72 3.98 4.61
C ALA A 137 8.61 3.42 3.19
N GLU A 138 9.36 2.36 2.86
CA GLU A 138 9.29 1.65 1.57
C GLU A 138 7.86 1.19 1.26
N SER A 139 7.16 0.60 2.23
CA SER A 139 5.79 0.13 2.06
C SER A 139 4.81 1.28 1.83
N ILE A 140 4.96 2.40 2.56
CA ILE A 140 4.11 3.59 2.39
C ILE A 140 4.31 4.16 0.99
N THR A 141 5.57 4.33 0.56
CA THR A 141 5.90 4.83 -0.77
C THR A 141 5.36 3.93 -1.87
N LYS A 142 5.52 2.61 -1.73
CA LYS A 142 4.99 1.65 -2.70
C LYS A 142 3.47 1.74 -2.81
N ASN A 143 2.76 1.75 -1.68
CA ASN A 143 1.30 1.88 -1.68
C ASN A 143 0.84 3.20 -2.32
N ALA A 144 1.54 4.31 -2.05
CA ALA A 144 1.25 5.60 -2.66
C ALA A 144 1.47 5.58 -4.19
N LEU A 145 2.53 4.93 -4.66
CA LEU A 145 2.80 4.74 -6.09
C LEU A 145 1.74 3.88 -6.76
N ASP A 146 1.31 2.78 -6.12
CA ASP A 146 0.27 1.90 -6.65
C ASP A 146 -1.07 2.65 -6.79
N ILE A 147 -1.46 3.43 -5.77
CA ILE A 147 -2.66 4.28 -5.81
C ILE A 147 -2.55 5.33 -6.92
N ALA A 148 -1.41 6.02 -7.04
CA ALA A 148 -1.20 7.04 -8.05
C ALA A 148 -1.21 6.46 -9.48
N SER A 149 -0.60 5.28 -9.66
CA SER A 149 -0.60 4.54 -10.92
C SER A 149 -2.02 4.13 -11.32
N GLU A 150 -2.80 3.61 -10.38
CA GLU A 150 -4.20 3.26 -10.60
C GLU A 150 -5.03 4.50 -11.01
N GLN A 151 -4.85 5.64 -10.34
CA GLN A 151 -5.50 6.90 -10.70
C GLN A 151 -5.11 7.38 -12.10
N ASN A 152 -3.83 7.31 -12.46
CA ASN A 152 -3.34 7.73 -13.77
C ASN A 152 -3.93 6.85 -14.89
N ASN A 153 -3.96 5.53 -14.70
CA ASN A 153 -4.58 4.61 -15.66
C ASN A 153 -6.08 4.88 -15.82
N ARG A 154 -6.79 5.20 -14.74
CA ARG A 154 -8.21 5.59 -14.79
C ARG A 154 -8.41 6.88 -15.59
N LEU A 155 -7.59 7.91 -15.35
CA LEU A 155 -7.65 9.17 -16.09
C LEU A 155 -7.39 8.97 -17.59
N LYS A 156 -6.38 8.15 -17.95
CA LYS A 156 -6.09 7.80 -19.35
C LYS A 156 -7.27 7.11 -20.01
N ASN A 157 -7.89 6.13 -19.34
CA ASN A 157 -9.05 5.43 -19.86
C ASN A 157 -10.24 6.38 -20.06
N PHE A 158 -10.47 7.28 -19.11
CA PHE A 158 -11.52 8.29 -19.24
C PHE A 158 -11.26 9.22 -20.44
N ALA A 159 -10.05 9.76 -20.56
CA ALA A 159 -9.67 10.62 -21.69
C ALA A 159 -9.90 9.91 -23.03
N HIS A 160 -9.53 8.62 -23.12
CA HIS A 160 -9.78 7.81 -24.32
C HIS A 160 -11.27 7.70 -24.66
N ILE A 161 -12.13 7.43 -23.67
CA ILE A 161 -13.59 7.34 -23.86
C ILE A 161 -14.16 8.68 -24.33
N VAL A 162 -13.77 9.79 -23.69
CA VAL A 162 -14.21 11.13 -24.06
C VAL A 162 -13.80 11.45 -25.49
N THR A 163 -12.54 11.22 -25.86
CA THR A 163 -12.04 11.47 -27.22
C THR A 163 -12.81 10.64 -28.26
N HIS A 164 -13.08 9.36 -27.97
CA HIS A 164 -13.85 8.50 -28.88
C HIS A 164 -15.26 9.05 -29.11
N ASN A 165 -15.98 9.34 -28.02
CA ASN A 165 -17.35 9.85 -28.10
C ASN A 165 -17.42 11.20 -28.82
N LEU A 166 -16.52 12.12 -28.49
CA LEU A 166 -16.47 13.43 -29.16
C LEU A 166 -16.19 13.29 -30.65
N LYS A 167 -15.21 12.47 -31.05
CA LYS A 167 -14.89 12.24 -32.47
C LYS A 167 -16.09 11.69 -33.26
N GLN A 168 -16.84 10.76 -32.68
CA GLN A 168 -18.03 10.19 -33.33
C GLN A 168 -19.12 11.26 -33.53
N HIS A 169 -19.42 12.02 -32.48
CA HIS A 169 -20.45 13.08 -32.55
C HIS A 169 -20.05 14.20 -33.51
N THR A 170 -18.77 14.61 -33.49
CA THR A 170 -18.24 15.62 -34.42
C THR A 170 -18.29 15.14 -35.87
N GLY A 171 -17.85 13.91 -36.15
CA GLY A 171 -17.88 13.37 -37.52
C GLY A 171 -19.31 13.28 -38.07
N ASN A 172 -20.26 12.82 -37.26
CA ASN A 172 -21.68 12.79 -37.67
C ASN A 172 -22.25 14.19 -37.91
N LEU A 173 -21.87 15.16 -37.07
CA LEU A 173 -22.30 16.55 -37.22
C LEU A 173 -21.75 17.15 -38.52
N GLU A 174 -20.47 16.93 -38.81
CA GLU A 174 -19.82 17.37 -40.04
C GLU A 174 -20.52 16.80 -41.26
N SER A 175 -20.76 15.48 -41.32
CA SER A 175 -21.45 14.86 -42.45
C SER A 175 -22.88 15.40 -42.65
N LEU A 176 -23.66 15.58 -41.58
CA LEU A 176 -25.00 16.14 -41.70
C LEU A 176 -24.99 17.61 -42.16
N LEU A 177 -24.01 18.41 -41.71
CA LEU A 177 -23.84 19.78 -42.18
C LEU A 177 -23.41 19.84 -43.64
N GLU A 178 -22.57 18.91 -44.08
CA GLU A 178 -22.15 18.77 -45.48
C GLU A 178 -23.37 18.43 -46.37
N PHE A 179 -24.16 17.41 -46.00
CA PHE A 179 -25.39 17.09 -46.72
C PHE A 179 -26.40 18.23 -46.74
N TYR A 180 -26.54 18.97 -45.62
CA TYR A 180 -27.42 20.13 -45.55
C TYR A 180 -26.99 21.25 -46.51
N ALA A 181 -25.68 21.43 -46.69
CA ALA A 181 -25.12 22.44 -47.58
C ALA A 181 -25.23 22.05 -49.07
N GLU A 182 -25.20 20.74 -49.38
CA GLU A 182 -25.23 20.22 -50.75
C GLU A 182 -26.65 20.11 -51.34
N THR A 183 -27.66 19.84 -50.52
CA THR A 183 -29.04 19.70 -51.03
C THR A 183 -29.70 21.05 -51.28
N ASN A 184 -30.56 21.10 -52.30
CA ASN A 184 -31.45 22.23 -52.60
C ASN A 184 -32.93 21.88 -52.38
N ASP A 185 -33.24 20.67 -51.94
CA ASP A 185 -34.61 20.25 -51.63
C ASP A 185 -34.99 20.63 -50.20
N ASP A 186 -36.08 21.39 -50.05
CA ASP A 186 -36.51 21.91 -48.74
C ASP A 186 -36.96 20.80 -47.78
N LYS A 187 -37.51 19.69 -48.29
CA LYS A 187 -37.91 18.55 -47.43
C LYS A 187 -36.69 17.82 -46.92
N GLU A 188 -35.69 17.58 -47.78
CA GLU A 188 -34.43 16.95 -47.39
C GLU A 188 -33.67 17.81 -46.36
N LYS A 189 -33.69 19.15 -46.51
CA LYS A 189 -33.17 20.07 -45.48
C LYS A 189 -33.88 19.94 -44.15
N GLU A 190 -35.21 19.86 -44.17
CA GLU A 190 -36.01 19.70 -42.94
C GLU A 190 -35.70 18.36 -42.24
N GLU A 191 -35.56 17.27 -43.00
CA GLU A 191 -35.16 15.96 -42.46
C GLU A 191 -33.75 15.99 -41.85
N ILE A 192 -32.76 16.55 -42.55
CA ILE A 192 -31.39 16.69 -42.04
C ILE A 192 -31.37 17.57 -40.78
N PHE A 193 -32.13 18.66 -40.75
CA PHE A 193 -32.24 19.52 -39.57
C PHE A 193 -32.82 18.77 -38.36
N ASN A 194 -33.85 17.94 -38.55
CA ASN A 194 -34.40 17.10 -37.50
C ASN A 194 -33.37 16.07 -36.99
N HIS A 195 -32.55 15.50 -37.87
CA HIS A 195 -31.44 14.63 -37.47
C HIS A 195 -30.35 15.38 -36.69
N LEU A 196 -30.00 16.62 -37.07
CA LEU A 196 -29.07 17.46 -36.32
C LEU A 196 -29.59 17.75 -34.89
N LEU A 197 -30.89 18.03 -34.73
CA LEU A 197 -31.51 18.19 -33.41
C LEU A 197 -31.42 16.90 -32.57
N SER A 198 -31.68 15.74 -33.17
CA SER A 198 -31.56 14.45 -32.50
C SER A 198 -30.11 14.15 -32.07
N LEU A 199 -29.14 14.48 -32.93
CA LEU A 199 -27.72 14.35 -32.66
C LEU A 199 -27.30 15.24 -31.47
N SER A 200 -27.76 16.49 -31.45
CA SER A 200 -27.51 17.44 -30.35
C SER A 200 -28.02 16.93 -28.99
N ASN A 201 -29.23 16.37 -28.97
CA ASN A 201 -29.81 15.75 -27.77
C ASN A 201 -29.00 14.53 -27.32
N SER A 202 -28.53 13.70 -28.26
CA SER A 202 -27.71 12.52 -27.97
C SER A 202 -26.32 12.87 -27.43
N LEU A 203 -25.69 13.93 -27.96
CA LEU A 203 -24.44 14.48 -27.46
C LEU A 203 -24.62 15.01 -26.03
N SER A 204 -25.69 15.77 -25.78
CA SER A 204 -26.01 16.29 -24.44
C SER A 204 -26.17 15.17 -23.41
N LYS A 205 -26.85 14.08 -23.79
CA LYS A 205 -26.96 12.88 -22.95
C LYS A 205 -25.59 12.24 -22.70
N THR A 206 -24.77 12.10 -23.74
CA THR A 206 -23.41 11.54 -23.61
C THR A 206 -22.53 12.37 -22.68
N ILE A 207 -22.58 13.69 -22.76
CA ILE A 207 -21.85 14.60 -21.85
C ILE A 207 -22.34 14.42 -20.41
N LYS A 208 -23.66 14.29 -20.20
CA LYS A 208 -24.22 14.02 -18.87
C LYS A 208 -23.73 12.68 -18.32
N ASP A 209 -23.70 11.64 -19.14
CA ASP A 209 -23.21 10.31 -18.74
C ASP A 209 -21.71 10.32 -18.43
N LEU A 210 -20.90 11.04 -19.22
CA LEU A 210 -19.48 11.24 -18.95
C LEU A 210 -19.25 12.00 -17.63
N ASN A 211 -20.04 13.05 -17.36
CA ASN A 211 -19.98 13.76 -16.09
C ASN A 211 -20.34 12.85 -14.91
N ASN A 212 -21.35 11.98 -15.07
CA ASN A 212 -21.68 10.99 -14.04
C ASN A 212 -20.52 10.04 -13.75
N ILE A 213 -19.79 9.60 -14.78
CA ILE A 213 -18.60 8.75 -14.63
C ILE A 213 -17.53 9.47 -13.80
N VAL A 214 -17.23 10.74 -14.09
CA VAL A 214 -16.26 11.53 -13.32
C VAL A 214 -16.71 11.73 -11.87
N SER A 215 -17.99 12.05 -11.67
CA SER A 215 -18.57 12.30 -10.34
C SER A 215 -18.53 11.06 -9.44
N VAL A 216 -18.81 9.87 -9.99
CA VAL A 216 -18.68 8.59 -9.28
C VAL A 216 -17.21 8.29 -8.97
N GLN A 217 -16.29 8.62 -9.88
CA GLN A 217 -14.86 8.35 -9.71
C GLN A 217 -14.18 9.26 -8.67
N ALA A 218 -14.61 10.53 -8.55
CA ALA A 218 -14.02 11.50 -7.62
C ALA A 218 -14.37 11.24 -6.14
N ASN A 219 -15.35 10.37 -5.85
CA ASN A 219 -15.98 10.28 -4.53
C ASN A 219 -15.86 8.91 -3.87
N LYS A 220 -14.63 8.43 -3.64
CA LYS A 220 -14.37 7.16 -2.94
C LYS A 220 -14.50 7.21 -1.40
N ASN A 221 -14.56 8.39 -0.79
CA ASN A 221 -14.73 8.56 0.67
C ASN A 221 -16.11 9.17 0.99
N ARG A 222 -17.20 8.42 0.84
CA ARG A 222 -18.53 8.90 1.24
C ARG A 222 -19.06 8.11 2.43
N LYS A 223 -19.54 8.85 3.44
CA LYS A 223 -20.31 8.30 4.56
C LYS A 223 -21.57 7.64 4.00
N THR A 224 -21.74 6.36 4.27
CA THR A 224 -23.01 5.67 4.07
C THR A 224 -24.03 6.17 5.08
N GLU A 225 -25.20 6.57 4.60
CA GLU A 225 -26.34 6.89 5.45
C GLU A 225 -27.32 5.72 5.49
N LYS A 226 -28.01 5.56 6.62
CA LYS A 226 -29.06 4.56 6.77
C LYS A 226 -30.36 5.11 6.19
N ILE A 227 -30.87 4.49 5.15
CA ILE A 227 -32.20 4.78 4.60
C ILE A 227 -33.16 3.68 5.06
N TYR A 228 -34.21 4.07 5.79
CA TYR A 228 -35.25 3.14 6.23
C TYR A 228 -36.25 2.90 5.10
N LEU A 229 -36.38 1.64 4.68
CA LEU A 229 -37.15 1.28 3.48
C LEU A 229 -38.65 1.54 3.65
N ALA A 230 -39.20 1.25 4.83
CA ALA A 230 -40.61 1.49 5.12
C ALA A 230 -40.98 2.97 4.93
N GLU A 231 -40.13 3.89 5.40
CA GLU A 231 -40.34 5.34 5.28
C GLU A 231 -40.24 5.81 3.82
N GLY A 232 -39.27 5.31 3.06
CA GLY A 232 -39.13 5.63 1.64
C GLY A 232 -40.34 5.19 0.82
N VAL A 233 -40.89 4.02 1.11
CA VAL A 233 -42.10 3.51 0.45
C VAL A 233 -43.34 4.32 0.88
N ASP A 234 -43.48 4.65 2.17
CA ASP A 234 -44.60 5.49 2.64
C ASP A 234 -44.60 6.88 1.98
N ASN A 235 -43.43 7.50 1.83
CA ASN A 235 -43.30 8.78 1.13
C ASN A 235 -43.66 8.67 -0.36
N THR A 236 -43.28 7.56 -1.00
CA THR A 236 -43.64 7.28 -2.40
C THR A 236 -45.15 7.08 -2.56
N ILE A 237 -45.78 6.32 -1.65
CA ILE A 237 -47.24 6.11 -1.63
C ILE A 237 -47.97 7.45 -1.48
N LYS A 238 -47.50 8.33 -0.58
CA LYS A 238 -48.05 9.69 -0.43
C LYS A 238 -47.93 10.50 -1.72
N MET A 239 -46.78 10.42 -2.40
CA MET A 239 -46.54 11.14 -3.65
C MET A 239 -47.45 10.66 -4.80
N LEU A 240 -47.86 9.39 -4.76
CA LEU A 240 -48.72 8.75 -5.76
C LEU A 240 -50.21 8.73 -5.37
N ASP A 241 -50.62 9.38 -4.28
CA ASP A 241 -51.98 9.33 -3.70
C ASP A 241 -53.09 9.57 -4.74
N VAL A 242 -52.90 10.55 -5.61
CA VAL A 242 -53.87 10.90 -6.68
C VAL A 242 -54.08 9.72 -7.64
N VAL A 243 -53.01 9.03 -8.03
CA VAL A 243 -53.06 7.90 -8.97
C VAL A 243 -53.67 6.66 -8.31
N ILE A 244 -53.33 6.43 -7.04
CA ILE A 244 -53.84 5.30 -6.25
C ILE A 244 -55.35 5.44 -6.02
N LYS A 245 -55.83 6.64 -5.66
CA LYS A 245 -57.26 6.92 -5.50
C LYS A 245 -58.04 6.75 -6.81
N LYS A 246 -57.49 7.24 -7.93
CA LYS A 246 -58.14 7.13 -9.25
C LYS A 246 -58.26 5.69 -9.72
N SER A 247 -57.27 4.85 -9.41
CA SER A 247 -57.25 3.42 -9.76
C SER A 247 -58.02 2.54 -8.77
N LYS A 248 -58.50 3.10 -7.64
CA LYS A 248 -59.11 2.36 -6.52
C LYS A 248 -58.21 1.23 -5.98
N ALA A 249 -56.90 1.34 -6.18
CA ALA A 249 -55.95 0.34 -5.73
C ALA A 249 -55.76 0.44 -4.21
N THR A 250 -55.61 -0.71 -3.55
CA THR A 250 -55.19 -0.78 -2.14
C THR A 250 -53.73 -1.20 -2.08
N ILE A 251 -52.88 -0.36 -1.50
CA ILE A 251 -51.46 -0.66 -1.29
C ILE A 251 -51.23 -0.87 0.20
N ASN A 252 -50.66 -2.02 0.56
CA ASN A 252 -50.29 -2.34 1.93
C ASN A 252 -48.77 -2.44 2.07
N ASN A 253 -48.17 -1.52 2.82
CA ASN A 253 -46.74 -1.50 3.09
C ASN A 253 -46.40 -2.37 4.30
N ASN A 254 -46.11 -3.65 4.06
CA ASN A 254 -45.74 -4.62 5.10
C ASN A 254 -44.22 -4.68 5.37
N ILE A 255 -43.47 -3.63 5.05
CA ILE A 255 -42.02 -3.58 5.27
C ILE A 255 -41.74 -3.27 6.75
N ASP A 256 -40.84 -4.02 7.37
CA ASP A 256 -40.40 -3.76 8.75
C ASP A 256 -39.81 -2.35 8.86
N LYS A 257 -40.30 -1.55 9.82
CA LYS A 257 -39.84 -0.18 10.07
C LYS A 257 -38.36 -0.10 10.47
N LYS A 258 -37.78 -1.20 10.96
CA LYS A 258 -36.35 -1.28 11.30
C LYS A 258 -35.47 -1.66 10.11
N LEU A 259 -36.05 -2.08 8.98
CA LEU A 259 -35.30 -2.47 7.80
C LEU A 259 -34.71 -1.24 7.12
N PHE A 260 -33.38 -1.17 7.08
CA PHE A 260 -32.65 -0.11 6.41
C PHE A 260 -31.68 -0.66 5.37
N ILE A 261 -31.42 0.14 4.34
CA ILE A 261 -30.29 -0.04 3.44
C ILE A 261 -29.24 1.02 3.73
N SER A 262 -27.98 0.63 3.66
CA SER A 262 -26.87 1.58 3.66
C SER A 262 -26.74 2.11 2.23
N PHE A 263 -27.20 3.33 1.99
CA PHE A 263 -27.24 3.92 0.66
C PHE A 263 -26.20 5.03 0.52
N GLN A 264 -25.68 5.18 -0.69
CA GLN A 264 -24.70 6.21 -1.06
C GLN A 264 -25.43 7.30 -1.84
N GLN A 265 -25.73 8.43 -1.20
CA GLN A 265 -26.40 9.54 -1.88
C GLN A 265 -25.46 10.18 -2.92
N LEU A 266 -25.94 10.25 -4.16
CA LEU A 266 -25.35 11.09 -5.20
C LEU A 266 -25.77 12.52 -4.91
N VAL A 267 -24.85 13.34 -4.36
CA VAL A 267 -25.01 14.79 -4.41
C VAL A 267 -24.79 15.18 -5.87
N PHE A 268 -25.87 15.65 -6.51
CA PHE A 268 -25.88 16.20 -7.87
C PHE A 268 -25.60 17.69 -7.83
#